data_AF-A0A2T7C4U1-F1
#
_entry.id   AF-A0A2T7C4U1-F1
#
_cell.length_a   1.000
_cell.length_b   1.000
_cell.length_c   1.000
_cell.angle_alpha   90.00
_cell.angle_beta   90.00
_cell.angle_gamma   90.00
#
_symmetry.space_group_name_H-M   'P 1'
#
loop_
_entity.id
_entity.type
_entity.pdbx_description
1 polymer ?
#
loop_
_entity_poly.entity_id
_entity_poly.type
_entity_poly.pdbx_seq_one_letter_code
_entity_poly.pdbx_strand_id
1 'polypeptide(L)'
;MKEVATENFQRIRNAYEILSDENKRQIYDIYGMEGLNSGLELGPKLTKPEEIREQLERLRRRKEEEKLLVHARPNGSIIANFSVPQYLDGDGIMKGMGMSSEVELPVSKQNTVIVGGNLVVNGSAGTGAASTVLRHQLSSVSHIDFMATAGLRSVIGMQTFRQISPHSTATSGLAVSLRDGSINLSNAWTRQLSENAVGNIQLVLGDESSISVGWQKKDEKRTATGEIKFGTNFFGASAYYIHRFSSKSHARVAGRVGSTALDFEIGGGRRISEFSTVRMMYNIGIQGVSWRFELHRAGQKLIIPVLLSTDSNALFVTSAFAIPSTLYFLLQTYVVKPYYLKREKQKTLEKMEGLSTQLTEARKAAKKAQKLLEPVSNRKKNRQLENNGLVITKALYGNRRKIKESSELNEINDDVASQVFDVTIPLNFLVTEAGQLKLHEGIKKSGIMGFYDPCPGDPKLLLVEYTFHGRKYKVMVDDYEALLIPQDIHQF
;
A
#
# COMPACT_ATOMS: atom_id res chain seq x y z
N MET A 1 30.72 18.95 5.71
CA MET A 1 31.98 18.61 5.00
C MET A 1 32.29 17.11 4.94
N LYS A 2 32.09 16.32 6.02
CA LYS A 2 32.36 14.86 5.99
C LYS A 2 31.49 14.07 5.00
N GLU A 3 30.20 14.38 4.91
CA GLU A 3 29.26 13.67 4.01
C GLU A 3 29.60 13.87 2.53
N VAL A 4 29.91 15.10 2.14
CA VAL A 4 30.34 15.43 0.76
C VAL A 4 31.63 14.70 0.38
N ALA A 5 32.56 14.55 1.31
CA ALA A 5 33.80 13.80 1.09
C ALA A 5 33.56 12.28 0.97
N THR A 6 32.58 11.74 1.69
CA THR A 6 32.24 10.30 1.61
C THR A 6 31.53 9.97 0.30
N GLU A 7 30.61 10.84 -0.14
CA GLU A 7 29.92 10.69 -1.42
C GLU A 7 30.91 10.80 -2.60
N ASN A 8 31.83 11.78 -2.56
CA ASN A 8 32.86 11.93 -3.59
C ASN A 8 33.79 10.72 -3.64
N PHE A 9 34.20 10.16 -2.50
CA PHE A 9 35.02 8.95 -2.46
C PHE A 9 34.28 7.75 -3.05
N GLN A 10 32.99 7.57 -2.74
CA GLN A 10 32.18 6.50 -3.34
C GLN A 10 32.03 6.66 -4.85
N ARG A 11 31.81 7.88 -5.35
CA ARG A 11 31.75 8.15 -6.79
C ARG A 11 33.05 7.81 -7.49
N ILE A 12 34.20 8.21 -6.92
CA ILE A 12 35.52 7.91 -7.50
C ILE A 12 35.79 6.40 -7.49
N ARG A 13 35.46 5.70 -6.40
CA ARG A 13 35.64 4.24 -6.30
C ARG A 13 34.79 3.51 -7.34
N ASN A 14 33.52 3.89 -7.48
CA ASN A 14 32.62 3.29 -8.46
C ASN A 14 33.08 3.58 -9.90
N ALA A 15 33.54 4.80 -10.19
CA ALA A 15 34.11 5.14 -11.49
C ALA A 15 35.36 4.30 -11.79
N TYR A 16 36.23 4.10 -10.81
CA TYR A 16 37.41 3.24 -10.96
C TYR A 16 37.02 1.78 -11.23
N GLU A 17 36.07 1.22 -10.49
CA GLU A 17 35.59 -0.16 -10.70
C GLU A 17 34.97 -0.38 -12.09
N ILE A 18 34.28 0.63 -12.62
CA ILE A 18 33.65 0.56 -13.95
C ILE A 18 34.68 0.71 -15.07
N LEU A 19 35.61 1.66 -14.93
CA LEU A 19 36.59 1.97 -15.97
C LEU A 19 37.77 1.00 -16.01
N SER A 20 38.04 0.29 -14.90
CA SER A 20 39.14 -0.69 -14.80
C SER A 20 38.81 -2.03 -15.45
N ASP A 21 37.53 -2.39 -15.57
CA ASP A 21 37.07 -3.63 -16.21
C ASP A 21 36.64 -3.30 -17.65
N GLU A 22 37.33 -3.86 -18.63
CA GLU A 22 37.12 -3.58 -20.06
C GLU A 22 35.67 -3.91 -20.50
N ASN A 23 35.05 -4.94 -19.92
CA ASN A 23 33.66 -5.29 -20.22
C ASN A 23 32.67 -4.30 -19.61
N LYS A 24 32.87 -3.90 -18.34
CA LYS A 24 32.02 -2.91 -17.67
C LYS A 24 32.14 -1.53 -18.29
N ARG A 25 33.36 -1.18 -18.73
CA ARG A 25 33.65 0.07 -19.44
C ARG A 25 32.92 0.13 -20.77
N GLN A 26 32.95 -0.93 -21.58
CA GLN A 26 32.21 -0.96 -22.86
C GLN A 26 30.69 -0.84 -22.65
N ILE A 27 30.13 -1.50 -21.63
CA ILE A 27 28.70 -1.38 -21.28
C ILE A 27 28.37 0.06 -20.85
N TYR A 28 29.24 0.70 -20.06
CA TYR A 28 29.07 2.08 -19.61
C TYR A 28 29.21 3.11 -20.73
N ASP A 29 30.20 2.96 -21.62
CA ASP A 29 30.46 3.88 -22.72
C ASP A 29 29.29 3.95 -23.72
N ILE A 30 28.51 2.87 -23.85
CA ILE A 30 27.37 2.81 -24.77
C ILE A 30 26.05 3.18 -24.07
N TYR A 31 25.85 2.78 -22.81
CA TYR A 31 24.54 2.83 -22.15
C TYR A 31 24.52 3.49 -20.77
N GLY A 32 25.65 3.99 -20.27
CA GLY A 32 25.78 4.63 -18.97
C GLY A 32 25.52 3.70 -17.78
N MET A 33 25.21 4.29 -16.62
CA MET A 33 24.99 3.55 -15.36
C MET A 33 23.79 2.59 -15.40
N GLU A 34 22.79 2.85 -16.24
CA GLU A 34 21.58 2.01 -16.36
C GLU A 34 21.90 0.62 -16.92
N GLY A 35 22.90 0.52 -17.81
CA GLY A 35 23.33 -0.76 -18.40
C GLY A 35 23.95 -1.70 -17.35
N LEU A 36 24.82 -1.16 -16.50
CA LEU A 36 25.52 -1.93 -15.45
C LEU A 36 24.56 -2.44 -14.36
N ASN A 37 23.61 -1.62 -13.94
CA ASN A 37 22.64 -1.98 -12.90
C ASN A 37 21.61 -3.03 -13.37
N SER A 38 21.49 -3.26 -14.68
CA SER A 38 20.49 -4.16 -15.24
C SER A 38 20.86 -5.65 -15.17
N GLY A 39 22.08 -6.01 -14.73
CA GLY A 39 22.54 -7.39 -14.54
C GLY A 39 22.74 -8.17 -15.84
N LEU A 40 23.06 -7.50 -16.95
CA LEU A 40 23.37 -8.12 -18.25
C LEU A 40 24.80 -8.66 -18.22
N GLU A 41 25.02 -9.80 -17.57
CA GLU A 41 26.30 -10.51 -17.62
C GLU A 41 26.42 -11.27 -18.95
N LEU A 42 27.44 -10.92 -19.74
CA LEU A 42 27.74 -11.54 -21.03
C LEU A 42 28.40 -12.92 -20.82
N GLY A 43 28.00 -13.91 -21.63
CA GLY A 43 28.69 -15.19 -21.71
C GLY A 43 30.09 -15.07 -22.34
N PRO A 44 31.05 -15.96 -22.03
CA PRO A 44 32.49 -15.73 -22.21
C PRO A 44 33.04 -15.83 -23.65
N LYS A 45 32.26 -15.61 -24.71
CA LYS A 45 32.74 -15.75 -26.10
C LYS A 45 32.10 -14.80 -27.10
N LEU A 46 32.45 -13.51 -27.10
CA LEU A 46 32.13 -12.60 -28.20
C LEU A 46 33.24 -11.56 -28.37
N THR A 47 33.97 -11.61 -29.48
CA THR A 47 35.13 -10.74 -29.80
C THR A 47 34.77 -9.57 -30.73
N LYS A 48 33.51 -9.43 -31.17
CA LYS A 48 33.07 -8.36 -32.08
C LYS A 48 32.06 -7.41 -31.42
N PRO A 49 32.28 -6.08 -31.43
CA PRO A 49 31.39 -5.08 -30.82
C PRO A 49 29.97 -5.08 -31.39
N GLU A 50 29.79 -5.39 -32.67
CA GLU A 50 28.48 -5.44 -33.32
C GLU A 50 27.65 -6.65 -32.85
N GLU A 51 28.30 -7.81 -32.67
CA GLU A 51 27.66 -9.02 -32.15
C GLU A 51 27.25 -8.86 -30.68
N ILE A 52 28.04 -8.10 -29.90
CA ILE A 52 27.70 -7.74 -28.51
C ILE A 52 26.48 -6.82 -28.46
N ARG A 53 26.41 -5.80 -29.32
CA ARG A 53 25.26 -4.89 -29.43
C ARG A 53 23.98 -5.65 -29.79
N GLU A 54 24.06 -6.51 -30.80
CA GLU A 54 22.89 -7.27 -31.25
C GLU A 54 22.40 -8.26 -30.19
N GLN A 55 23.31 -8.94 -29.49
CA GLN A 55 22.93 -9.83 -28.39
C GLN A 55 22.37 -9.08 -27.18
N LEU A 56 22.91 -7.91 -26.84
CA LEU A 56 22.37 -7.07 -25.76
C LEU A 56 20.97 -6.53 -26.10
N GLU A 57 20.74 -6.11 -27.34
CA GLU A 57 19.40 -5.73 -27.80
C GLU A 57 18.44 -6.91 -27.73
N ARG A 58 18.86 -8.12 -28.14
CA ARG A 58 18.05 -9.33 -28.03
C ARG A 58 17.73 -9.68 -26.56
N LEU A 59 18.70 -9.60 -25.66
CA LEU A 59 18.50 -9.85 -24.22
C LEU A 59 17.58 -8.82 -23.59
N ARG A 60 17.71 -7.54 -23.96
CA ARG A 60 16.82 -6.47 -23.50
C ARG A 60 15.39 -6.68 -23.99
N ARG A 61 15.21 -7.05 -25.26
CA ARG A 61 13.89 -7.41 -25.83
C ARG A 61 13.25 -8.56 -25.06
N ARG A 62 13.98 -9.65 -24.80
CA ARG A 62 13.46 -10.76 -23.97
C ARG A 62 13.10 -10.32 -22.55
N LYS A 63 13.93 -9.50 -21.90
CA LYS A 63 13.66 -9.02 -20.54
C LYS A 63 12.48 -8.03 -20.48
N GLU A 64 12.28 -7.23 -21.54
CA GLU A 64 11.08 -6.40 -21.72
C GLU A 64 9.83 -7.27 -21.94
N GLU A 65 9.91 -8.32 -22.76
CA GLU A 65 8.83 -9.30 -22.98
C GLU A 65 8.48 -10.07 -21.70
N GLU A 66 9.47 -10.53 -20.93
CA GLU A 66 9.27 -11.19 -19.63
C GLU A 66 8.60 -10.25 -18.61
N LYS A 67 9.00 -8.98 -18.55
CA LYS A 67 8.36 -7.98 -17.69
C LYS A 67 6.88 -7.77 -18.03
N LEU A 68 6.52 -7.86 -19.31
CA LEU A 68 5.13 -7.75 -19.77
C LEU A 68 4.32 -8.97 -19.34
N LEU A 69 4.87 -10.18 -19.43
CA LEU A 69 4.19 -11.43 -19.04
C LEU A 69 3.94 -11.55 -17.52
N VAL A 70 4.81 -10.98 -16.68
CA VAL A 70 4.65 -10.99 -15.20
C VAL A 70 3.44 -10.17 -14.71
N HIS A 71 2.86 -9.32 -15.56
CA HIS A 71 1.76 -8.42 -15.18
C HIS A 71 0.35 -8.93 -15.54
N ALA A 72 0.20 -10.21 -15.90
CA ALA A 72 -1.13 -10.80 -16.09
C ALA A 72 -1.95 -10.69 -14.79
N ARG A 73 -2.94 -9.78 -14.77
CA ARG A 73 -3.84 -9.59 -13.64
C ARG A 73 -5.14 -10.33 -13.91
N PRO A 74 -5.38 -11.50 -13.32
CA PRO A 74 -6.66 -12.18 -13.45
C PRO A 74 -7.73 -11.38 -12.73
N ASN A 75 -8.77 -10.97 -13.46
CA ASN A 75 -9.98 -10.42 -12.89
C ASN A 75 -11.08 -11.47 -12.98
N GLY A 76 -11.89 -11.59 -11.94
CA GLY A 76 -12.96 -12.58 -11.96
C GLY A 76 -14.14 -12.18 -11.08
N SER A 77 -15.30 -12.73 -11.39
CA SER A 77 -16.47 -12.64 -10.53
C SER A 77 -17.14 -14.00 -10.36
N ILE A 78 -17.56 -14.31 -9.14
CA ILE A 78 -18.35 -15.48 -8.81
C ILE A 78 -19.65 -14.96 -8.21
N ILE A 79 -20.77 -15.38 -8.76
CA ILE A 79 -22.11 -15.05 -8.30
C ILE A 79 -22.78 -16.35 -7.87
N ALA A 80 -23.16 -16.47 -6.60
CA ALA A 80 -23.86 -17.65 -6.09
C ALA A 80 -25.24 -17.25 -5.60
N ASN A 81 -26.28 -17.58 -6.36
CA ASN A 81 -27.67 -17.23 -6.07
C ASN A 81 -28.29 -18.24 -5.11
N PHE A 82 -28.77 -17.75 -3.97
CA PHE A 82 -29.48 -18.55 -2.98
C PHE A 82 -30.94 -18.11 -2.86
N SER A 83 -31.82 -19.04 -2.49
CA SER A 83 -33.25 -18.79 -2.30
C SER A 83 -33.76 -19.49 -1.06
N VAL A 84 -34.26 -18.70 -0.09
CA VAL A 84 -34.90 -19.20 1.13
C VAL A 84 -36.31 -19.76 0.85
N PRO A 85 -37.17 -19.11 0.05
CA PRO A 85 -38.50 -19.69 -0.27
C PRO A 85 -38.38 -21.08 -0.88
N GLN A 86 -37.50 -21.23 -1.88
CA GLN A 86 -37.26 -22.53 -2.51
C GLN A 86 -36.77 -23.59 -1.51
N TYR A 87 -35.90 -23.21 -0.56
CA TYR A 87 -35.45 -24.12 0.49
C TYR A 87 -36.58 -24.55 1.43
N LEU A 88 -37.52 -23.65 1.74
CA LEU A 88 -38.68 -23.96 2.58
C LEU A 88 -39.68 -24.87 1.87
N ASP A 89 -39.77 -24.79 0.54
CA ASP A 89 -40.61 -25.66 -0.30
C ASP A 89 -40.03 -27.07 -0.50
N GLY A 90 -38.85 -27.36 0.07
CA GLY A 90 -38.21 -28.68 0.06
C GLY A 90 -37.12 -28.88 -1.01
N ASP A 91 -36.80 -27.85 -1.78
CA ASP A 91 -35.72 -27.84 -2.77
C ASP A 91 -34.36 -27.43 -2.17
N GLY A 92 -33.30 -27.50 -2.98
CA GLY A 92 -31.99 -26.99 -2.60
C GLY A 92 -31.96 -25.46 -2.43
N ILE A 93 -31.19 -24.97 -1.44
CA ILE A 93 -31.05 -23.53 -1.17
C ILE A 93 -30.33 -22.75 -2.29
N MET A 94 -29.53 -23.43 -3.13
CA MET A 94 -28.79 -22.81 -4.22
C MET A 94 -29.61 -22.86 -5.51
N LYS A 95 -30.00 -21.69 -6.02
CA LYS A 95 -30.76 -21.55 -7.28
C LYS A 95 -29.86 -21.67 -8.51
N GLY A 96 -28.63 -21.15 -8.41
CA GLY A 96 -27.67 -21.20 -9.49
C GLY A 96 -26.38 -20.46 -9.18
N MET A 97 -25.33 -20.73 -9.97
CA MET A 97 -24.01 -20.12 -9.83
C MET A 97 -23.54 -19.59 -11.18
N GLY A 98 -23.02 -18.38 -11.19
CA GLY A 98 -22.32 -17.77 -12.32
C GLY A 98 -20.86 -17.53 -11.98
N MET A 99 -19.96 -17.76 -12.92
CA MET A 99 -18.55 -17.40 -12.80
C MET A 99 -18.12 -16.70 -14.09
N SER A 100 -17.44 -15.57 -13.97
CA SER A 100 -16.69 -14.95 -15.05
C SER A 100 -15.24 -14.79 -14.66
N SER A 101 -14.32 -15.06 -15.59
CA SER A 101 -12.89 -14.85 -15.39
C SER A 101 -12.30 -14.30 -16.67
N GLU A 102 -11.44 -13.30 -16.56
CA GLU A 102 -10.72 -12.69 -17.66
C GLU A 102 -9.25 -12.49 -17.28
N VAL A 103 -8.37 -12.67 -18.26
CA VAL A 103 -6.93 -12.43 -18.12
C VAL A 103 -6.47 -11.58 -19.28
N GLU A 104 -5.88 -10.44 -18.96
CA GLU A 104 -5.22 -9.57 -19.95
C GLU A 104 -3.76 -9.99 -20.11
N LEU A 105 -3.39 -10.33 -21.33
CA LEU A 105 -2.05 -10.78 -21.73
C LEU A 105 -1.47 -9.75 -22.72
N PRO A 106 -0.56 -8.87 -22.28
CA PRO A 106 0.16 -7.98 -23.20
C PRO A 106 1.14 -8.81 -24.04
N VAL A 107 0.84 -8.98 -25.33
CA VAL A 107 1.65 -9.77 -26.27
C VAL A 107 2.76 -8.92 -26.89
N SER A 108 2.49 -7.63 -27.12
CA SER A 108 3.49 -6.67 -27.60
C SER A 108 3.20 -5.26 -27.06
N LYS A 109 4.04 -4.27 -27.41
CA LYS A 109 3.80 -2.85 -27.05
C LYS A 109 2.49 -2.29 -27.63
N GLN A 110 1.95 -2.90 -28.68
CA GLN A 110 0.73 -2.45 -29.37
C GLN A 110 -0.40 -3.48 -29.29
N ASN A 111 -0.12 -4.73 -28.94
CA ASN A 111 -1.10 -5.81 -28.95
C ASN A 111 -1.33 -6.36 -27.55
N THR A 112 -2.59 -6.38 -27.13
CA THR A 112 -3.03 -7.04 -25.92
C THR A 112 -4.09 -8.06 -26.27
N VAL A 113 -3.91 -9.28 -25.79
CA VAL A 113 -4.90 -10.35 -25.94
C VAL A 113 -5.61 -10.50 -24.60
N ILE A 114 -6.93 -10.41 -24.61
CA ILE A 114 -7.77 -10.64 -23.44
C ILE A 114 -8.49 -11.96 -23.66
N VAL A 115 -8.28 -12.92 -22.75
CA VAL A 115 -8.97 -14.21 -22.80
C VAL A 115 -9.90 -14.28 -21.61
N GLY A 116 -11.17 -14.54 -21.85
CA GLY A 116 -12.19 -14.63 -20.83
C GLY A 116 -13.11 -15.81 -21.01
N GLY A 117 -13.80 -16.16 -19.93
CA GLY A 117 -14.83 -17.18 -19.93
C GLY A 117 -15.92 -16.83 -18.94
N ASN A 118 -17.16 -17.15 -19.30
CA ASN A 118 -18.31 -17.05 -18.44
C ASN A 118 -19.01 -18.41 -18.38
N LEU A 119 -19.35 -18.84 -17.18
CA LEU A 119 -20.07 -20.06 -16.88
C LEU A 119 -21.30 -19.69 -16.06
N VAL A 120 -22.46 -20.20 -16.41
CA VAL A 120 -23.71 -20.00 -15.66
C VAL A 120 -24.42 -21.33 -15.54
N VAL A 121 -24.67 -21.75 -14.32
CA VAL A 121 -25.42 -22.95 -13.96
C VAL A 121 -26.68 -22.51 -13.23
N ASN A 122 -27.84 -22.88 -13.74
CA ASN A 122 -29.13 -22.64 -13.09
C ASN A 122 -29.83 -24.00 -12.93
N GLY A 123 -30.07 -24.42 -11.68
CA GLY A 123 -30.55 -25.78 -11.39
C GLY A 123 -29.64 -26.86 -11.98
N SER A 124 -30.18 -27.72 -12.84
CA SER A 124 -29.46 -28.81 -13.50
C SER A 124 -28.82 -28.44 -14.84
N ALA A 125 -29.12 -27.26 -15.39
CA ALA A 125 -28.62 -26.84 -16.69
C ALA A 125 -27.45 -25.86 -16.55
N GLY A 126 -26.32 -26.21 -17.17
CA GLY A 126 -25.12 -25.39 -17.25
C GLY A 126 -24.88 -24.87 -18.66
N THR A 127 -24.47 -23.62 -18.78
CA THR A 127 -24.04 -23.01 -20.04
C THR A 127 -22.72 -22.27 -19.84
N GLY A 128 -21.92 -22.22 -20.89
CA GLY A 128 -20.65 -21.53 -20.86
C GLY A 128 -20.37 -20.80 -22.17
N ALA A 129 -19.58 -19.74 -22.09
CA ALA A 129 -18.94 -19.16 -23.27
C ALA A 129 -17.48 -18.83 -22.96
N ALA A 130 -16.64 -18.90 -23.97
CA ALA A 130 -15.28 -18.43 -23.96
C ALA A 130 -15.17 -17.27 -24.94
N SER A 131 -14.57 -16.17 -24.50
CA SER A 131 -14.35 -14.98 -25.31
C SER A 131 -12.86 -14.70 -25.43
N THR A 132 -12.46 -14.20 -26.59
CA THR A 132 -11.12 -13.72 -26.87
C THR A 132 -11.23 -12.35 -27.51
N VAL A 133 -10.42 -11.41 -27.06
CA VAL A 133 -10.36 -10.05 -27.61
C VAL A 133 -8.91 -9.73 -27.95
N LEU A 134 -8.64 -9.43 -29.21
CA LEU A 134 -7.37 -8.87 -29.66
C LEU A 134 -7.51 -7.35 -29.74
N ARG A 135 -6.85 -6.65 -28.81
CA ARG A 135 -6.72 -5.20 -28.82
C ARG A 135 -5.46 -4.80 -29.55
N HIS A 136 -5.60 -4.05 -30.64
CA HIS A 136 -4.51 -3.46 -31.40
C HIS A 136 -4.51 -1.93 -31.24
N GLN A 137 -3.43 -1.40 -30.67
CA GLN A 137 -3.23 0.02 -30.46
C GLN A 137 -2.71 0.69 -31.74
N LEU A 138 -3.57 1.48 -32.39
CA LEU A 138 -3.24 2.23 -33.61
C LEU A 138 -2.43 3.50 -33.31
N SER A 139 -2.74 4.16 -32.18
CA SER A 139 -2.06 5.38 -31.74
C SER A 139 -2.15 5.52 -30.21
N SER A 140 -1.60 6.61 -29.65
CA SER A 140 -1.80 6.93 -28.23
C SER A 140 -3.27 7.22 -27.86
N VAL A 141 -4.12 7.53 -28.84
CA VAL A 141 -5.52 7.97 -28.65
C VAL A 141 -6.56 7.05 -29.30
N SER A 142 -6.13 5.97 -29.97
CA SER A 142 -7.04 5.06 -30.66
C SER A 142 -6.58 3.61 -30.65
N HIS A 143 -7.54 2.70 -30.52
CA HIS A 143 -7.33 1.26 -30.61
C HIS A 143 -8.53 0.56 -31.24
N ILE A 144 -8.29 -0.64 -31.75
CA ILE A 144 -9.31 -1.53 -32.31
C ILE A 144 -9.30 -2.84 -31.54
N ASP A 145 -10.46 -3.28 -31.10
CA ASP A 145 -10.70 -4.53 -30.40
C ASP A 145 -11.44 -5.49 -31.34
N PHE A 146 -10.79 -6.59 -31.72
CA PHE A 146 -11.42 -7.70 -32.43
C PHE A 146 -11.86 -8.73 -31.42
N MET A 147 -13.15 -9.06 -31.37
CA MET A 147 -13.71 -10.00 -30.41
C MET A 147 -14.26 -11.24 -31.11
N ALA A 148 -13.99 -12.40 -30.53
CA ALA A 148 -14.60 -13.67 -30.90
C ALA A 148 -15.04 -14.38 -29.63
N THR A 149 -16.33 -14.72 -29.55
CA THR A 149 -16.92 -15.49 -28.45
C THR A 149 -17.55 -16.76 -29.00
N ALA A 150 -17.33 -17.88 -28.31
CA ALA A 150 -17.88 -19.20 -28.64
C ALA A 150 -18.57 -19.81 -27.41
N GLY A 151 -19.70 -20.52 -27.61
CA GLY A 151 -20.49 -21.13 -26.55
C GLY A 151 -21.95 -20.65 -26.57
N LEU A 152 -22.45 -20.11 -25.44
CA LEU A 152 -23.84 -19.66 -25.29
C LEU A 152 -24.30 -18.68 -26.39
N ARG A 153 -23.44 -17.71 -26.73
CA ARG A 153 -23.63 -16.81 -27.87
C ARG A 153 -22.34 -16.83 -28.69
N SER A 154 -22.43 -17.29 -29.92
CA SER A 154 -21.30 -17.28 -30.85
C SER A 154 -21.31 -15.97 -31.61
N VAL A 155 -20.37 -15.07 -31.30
CA VAL A 155 -20.37 -13.70 -31.81
C VAL A 155 -18.96 -13.34 -32.27
N ILE A 156 -18.85 -12.77 -33.45
CA ILE A 156 -17.62 -12.13 -33.94
C ILE A 156 -17.91 -10.64 -34.08
N GLY A 157 -17.01 -9.79 -33.59
CA GLY A 157 -17.20 -8.36 -33.66
C GLY A 157 -15.90 -7.58 -33.71
N MET A 158 -16.04 -6.30 -34.03
CA MET A 158 -14.98 -5.32 -34.04
C MET A 158 -15.49 -4.07 -33.33
N GLN A 159 -14.72 -3.56 -32.39
CA GLN A 159 -14.94 -2.30 -31.71
C GLN A 159 -13.78 -1.36 -31.96
N THR A 160 -14.08 -0.11 -32.29
CA THR A 160 -13.09 0.94 -32.51
C THR A 160 -13.27 1.98 -31.41
N PHE A 161 -12.20 2.27 -30.69
CA PHE A 161 -12.16 3.32 -29.69
C PHE A 161 -11.30 4.47 -30.19
N ARG A 162 -11.78 5.70 -30.01
CA ARG A 162 -11.00 6.91 -30.30
C ARG A 162 -11.32 8.02 -29.31
N GLN A 163 -10.27 8.63 -28.77
CA GLN A 163 -10.37 9.92 -28.11
C GLN A 163 -10.45 11.02 -29.17
N ILE A 164 -11.61 11.66 -29.30
CA ILE A 164 -11.88 12.70 -30.31
C ILE A 164 -11.32 14.05 -29.83
N SER A 165 -11.43 14.32 -28.53
CA SER A 165 -10.89 15.51 -27.88
C SER A 165 -10.37 15.16 -26.48
N PRO A 166 -9.62 16.03 -25.80
CA PRO A 166 -9.16 15.79 -24.43
C PRO A 166 -10.28 15.37 -23.46
N HIS A 167 -11.50 15.82 -23.72
CA HIS A 167 -12.67 15.59 -22.87
C HIS A 167 -13.71 14.65 -23.48
N SER A 168 -13.50 14.12 -24.69
CA SER A 168 -14.51 13.33 -25.40
C SER A 168 -13.92 12.08 -26.03
N THR A 169 -14.59 10.95 -25.78
CA THR A 169 -14.24 9.65 -26.33
C THR A 169 -15.45 9.06 -27.05
N ALA A 170 -15.20 8.31 -28.12
CA ALA A 170 -16.21 7.59 -28.85
C ALA A 170 -15.76 6.15 -29.05
N THR A 171 -16.72 5.23 -28.93
CA THR A 171 -16.55 3.81 -29.21
C THR A 171 -17.62 3.38 -30.20
N SER A 172 -17.21 2.82 -31.34
CA SER A 172 -18.11 2.31 -32.36
C SER A 172 -17.85 0.83 -32.55
N GLY A 173 -18.87 0.00 -32.41
CA GLY A 173 -18.81 -1.45 -32.47
C GLY A 173 -19.77 -2.05 -33.46
N LEU A 174 -19.33 -3.11 -34.13
CA LEU A 174 -20.12 -3.99 -34.98
C LEU A 174 -19.91 -5.41 -34.49
N ALA A 175 -20.99 -6.16 -34.24
CA ALA A 175 -20.94 -7.54 -33.83
C ALA A 175 -21.97 -8.35 -34.60
N VAL A 176 -21.57 -9.50 -35.13
CA VAL A 176 -22.42 -10.44 -35.87
C VAL A 176 -22.59 -11.70 -35.04
N SER A 177 -23.85 -12.06 -34.79
CA SER A 177 -24.20 -13.34 -34.16
C SER A 177 -24.13 -14.44 -35.21
N LEU A 178 -23.31 -15.45 -34.97
CA LEU A 178 -23.11 -16.58 -35.88
C LEU A 178 -24.25 -17.60 -35.85
N ARG A 179 -25.18 -17.47 -34.89
CA ARG A 179 -26.29 -18.42 -34.70
C ARG A 179 -27.47 -18.12 -35.62
N ASP A 180 -27.83 -16.85 -35.70
CA ASP A 180 -29.01 -16.32 -36.38
C ASP A 180 -28.64 -15.30 -37.48
N GLY A 181 -27.37 -14.90 -37.57
CA GLY A 181 -26.90 -13.92 -38.54
C GLY A 181 -27.28 -12.48 -38.17
N SER A 182 -27.77 -12.23 -36.95
CA SER A 182 -28.16 -10.88 -36.55
C SER A 182 -26.95 -9.97 -36.38
N ILE A 183 -27.13 -8.70 -36.75
CA ILE A 183 -26.08 -7.68 -36.72
C ILE A 183 -26.42 -6.67 -35.63
N ASN A 184 -25.53 -6.54 -34.66
CA ASN A 184 -25.60 -5.56 -33.58
C ASN A 184 -24.57 -4.46 -33.80
N LEU A 185 -25.05 -3.24 -33.96
CA LEU A 185 -24.28 -2.02 -34.00
C LEU A 185 -24.35 -1.33 -32.65
N SER A 186 -23.21 -0.93 -32.10
CA SER A 186 -23.15 -0.17 -30.85
C SER A 186 -22.35 1.10 -31.05
N ASN A 187 -22.82 2.21 -30.49
CA ASN A 187 -22.13 3.49 -30.56
C ASN A 187 -22.21 4.18 -29.20
N ALA A 188 -21.07 4.41 -28.55
CA ALA A 188 -21.02 5.00 -27.22
C ALA A 188 -20.15 6.26 -27.24
N TRP A 189 -20.68 7.35 -26.71
CA TRP A 189 -20.04 8.66 -26.62
C TRP A 189 -19.94 9.03 -25.15
N THR A 190 -18.73 9.29 -24.69
CA THR A 190 -18.51 9.74 -23.31
C THR A 190 -17.81 11.08 -23.33
N ARG A 191 -18.37 12.07 -22.62
CA ARG A 191 -17.82 13.41 -22.53
C ARG A 191 -17.70 13.86 -21.08
N GLN A 192 -16.53 14.37 -20.72
CA GLN A 192 -16.33 15.10 -19.47
C GLN A 192 -17.04 16.46 -19.59
N LEU A 193 -18.07 16.67 -18.78
CA LEU A 193 -18.90 17.88 -18.75
C LEU A 193 -18.31 18.94 -17.80
N SER A 194 -17.66 18.49 -16.72
CA SER A 194 -16.90 19.32 -15.78
C SER A 194 -15.78 18.49 -15.15
N GLU A 195 -14.95 19.08 -14.28
CA GLU A 195 -13.87 18.36 -13.59
C GLU A 195 -14.37 17.10 -12.88
N ASN A 196 -15.58 17.15 -12.32
CA ASN A 196 -16.15 16.09 -11.51
C ASN A 196 -17.35 15.39 -12.16
N ALA A 197 -17.73 15.73 -13.40
CA ALA A 197 -18.91 15.18 -14.06
C ALA A 197 -18.62 14.64 -15.47
N VAL A 198 -19.15 13.46 -15.75
CA VAL A 198 -19.04 12.77 -17.04
C VAL A 198 -20.44 12.40 -17.50
N GLY A 199 -20.78 12.71 -18.75
CA GLY A 199 -21.98 12.24 -19.43
C GLY A 199 -21.63 11.14 -20.41
N ASN A 200 -22.53 10.17 -20.56
CA ASN A 200 -22.41 9.10 -21.55
C ASN A 200 -23.72 8.93 -22.31
N ILE A 201 -23.63 8.72 -23.62
CA ILE A 201 -24.75 8.35 -24.48
C ILE A 201 -24.36 7.07 -25.18
N GLN A 202 -25.21 6.05 -25.11
CA GLN A 202 -24.99 4.78 -25.78
C GLN A 202 -26.20 4.45 -26.65
N LEU A 203 -25.93 4.17 -27.92
CA LEU A 203 -26.87 3.67 -28.91
C LEU A 203 -26.51 2.22 -29.19
N VAL A 204 -27.47 1.32 -29.09
CA VAL A 204 -27.36 -0.06 -29.54
C VAL A 204 -28.47 -0.29 -30.55
N LEU A 205 -28.13 -0.72 -31.76
CA LEU A 205 -29.05 -1.04 -32.85
C LEU A 205 -28.87 -2.51 -33.20
N GLY A 206 -29.95 -3.25 -33.26
CA GLY A 206 -29.96 -4.70 -33.49
C GLY A 206 -31.28 -5.30 -33.04
N ASP A 207 -31.27 -6.57 -32.63
CA ASP A 207 -32.46 -7.31 -32.21
C ASP A 207 -33.21 -6.60 -31.05
N GLU A 208 -32.46 -6.05 -30.09
CA GLU A 208 -32.97 -5.16 -29.05
C GLU A 208 -32.33 -3.78 -29.15
N SER A 209 -32.89 -2.95 -30.03
CA SER A 209 -32.42 -1.59 -30.20
C SER A 209 -32.73 -0.73 -28.96
N SER A 210 -31.74 0.00 -28.45
CA SER A 210 -31.90 0.88 -27.29
C SER A 210 -30.97 2.08 -27.29
N ILE A 211 -31.41 3.16 -26.66
CA ILE A 211 -30.66 4.37 -26.37
C ILE A 211 -30.57 4.50 -24.86
N SER A 212 -29.37 4.65 -24.31
CA SER A 212 -29.17 5.07 -22.93
C SER A 212 -28.43 6.40 -22.83
N VAL A 213 -28.87 7.22 -21.90
CA VAL A 213 -28.27 8.50 -21.56
C VAL A 213 -27.97 8.48 -20.07
N GLY A 214 -26.69 8.53 -19.73
CA GLY A 214 -26.20 8.51 -18.37
C GLY A 214 -25.41 9.77 -18.02
N TRP A 215 -25.38 10.07 -16.73
CA TRP A 215 -24.48 11.07 -16.17
C TRP A 215 -23.94 10.55 -14.85
N GLN A 216 -22.66 10.80 -14.60
CA GLN A 216 -21.98 10.47 -13.36
C GLN A 216 -21.28 11.71 -12.84
N LYS A 217 -21.55 12.08 -11.59
CA LYS A 217 -20.81 13.09 -10.85
C LYS A 217 -20.09 12.46 -9.67
N LYS A 218 -18.78 12.70 -9.58
CA LYS A 218 -17.91 12.13 -8.55
C LYS A 218 -17.10 13.23 -7.88
N ASP A 219 -17.46 13.52 -6.64
CA ASP A 219 -16.70 14.38 -5.72
C ASP A 219 -15.90 13.49 -4.73
N GLU A 220 -15.11 14.09 -3.84
CA GLU A 220 -14.28 13.34 -2.87
C GLU A 220 -15.08 12.36 -2.00
N LYS A 221 -16.22 12.84 -1.48
CA LYS A 221 -17.09 12.09 -0.54
C LYS A 221 -18.38 11.58 -1.18
N ARG A 222 -18.76 12.07 -2.36
CA ARG A 222 -20.07 11.83 -2.95
C ARG A 222 -19.93 11.34 -4.38
N THR A 223 -20.71 10.33 -4.74
CA THR A 223 -20.83 9.90 -6.14
C THR A 223 -22.30 9.74 -6.45
N ALA A 224 -22.79 10.52 -7.39
CA ALA A 224 -24.14 10.43 -7.91
C ALA A 224 -24.08 9.96 -9.37
N THR A 225 -25.01 9.13 -9.77
CA THR A 225 -25.17 8.77 -11.18
C THR A 225 -26.64 8.56 -11.46
N GLY A 226 -27.08 9.03 -12.62
CA GLY A 226 -28.38 8.68 -13.18
C GLY A 226 -28.20 8.13 -14.59
N GLU A 227 -29.06 7.23 -14.97
CA GLU A 227 -29.14 6.67 -16.32
C GLU A 227 -30.61 6.53 -16.72
N ILE A 228 -30.94 6.96 -17.92
CA ILE A 228 -32.24 6.74 -18.54
C ILE A 228 -32.00 5.88 -19.77
N LYS A 229 -32.74 4.79 -19.91
CA LYS A 229 -32.63 3.83 -20.99
C LYS A 229 -33.99 3.63 -21.65
N PHE A 230 -34.03 3.82 -22.96
CA PHE A 230 -35.19 3.58 -23.81
C PHE A 230 -34.82 2.50 -24.82
N GLY A 231 -35.46 1.34 -24.74
CA GLY A 231 -35.42 0.29 -25.75
C GLY A 231 -36.71 0.26 -26.55
N THR A 232 -36.73 -0.56 -27.60
CA THR A 232 -37.94 -0.82 -28.39
C THR A 232 -39.11 -1.33 -27.55
N ASN A 233 -38.83 -2.20 -26.58
CA ASN A 233 -39.85 -2.87 -25.75
C ASN A 233 -39.74 -2.56 -24.25
N PHE A 234 -38.85 -1.66 -23.85
CA PHE A 234 -38.69 -1.32 -22.44
C PHE A 234 -38.26 0.13 -22.26
N PHE A 235 -38.63 0.73 -21.14
CA PHE A 235 -38.05 1.99 -20.71
C PHE A 235 -37.68 1.87 -19.24
N GLY A 236 -36.64 2.57 -18.81
CA GLY A 236 -36.25 2.59 -17.41
C GLY A 236 -35.34 3.74 -17.08
N ALA A 237 -35.47 4.24 -15.86
CA ALA A 237 -34.56 5.17 -15.24
C ALA A 237 -33.92 4.48 -14.03
N SER A 238 -32.63 4.71 -13.82
CA SER A 238 -31.93 4.31 -12.62
C SER A 238 -31.12 5.45 -12.06
N ALA A 239 -31.02 5.51 -10.74
CA ALA A 239 -30.20 6.47 -10.04
C ALA A 239 -29.48 5.77 -8.91
N TYR A 240 -28.21 6.09 -8.70
CA TYR A 240 -27.48 5.65 -7.52
C TYR A 240 -26.68 6.78 -6.90
N TYR A 241 -26.65 6.78 -5.57
CA TYR A 241 -25.97 7.75 -4.74
C TYR A 241 -25.10 7.02 -3.73
N ILE A 242 -23.80 7.29 -3.75
CA ILE A 242 -22.80 6.74 -2.85
C ILE A 242 -22.25 7.87 -2.00
N HIS A 243 -22.31 7.70 -0.68
CA HIS A 243 -21.75 8.63 0.29
C HIS A 243 -20.62 7.95 1.07
N ARG A 244 -19.40 8.48 0.97
CA ARG A 244 -18.23 8.02 1.73
C ARG A 244 -18.14 8.79 3.04
N PHE A 245 -18.28 8.07 4.15
CA PHE A 245 -18.12 8.64 5.49
C PHE A 245 -16.64 8.71 5.90
N SER A 246 -15.82 7.81 5.36
CA SER A 246 -14.39 7.69 5.66
C SER A 246 -13.66 7.08 4.46
N SER A 247 -12.32 7.07 4.47
CA SER A 247 -11.50 6.32 3.51
C SER A 247 -11.80 4.82 3.51
N LYS A 248 -12.40 4.30 4.59
CA LYS A 248 -12.75 2.87 4.73
C LYS A 248 -14.24 2.57 4.60
N SER A 249 -15.16 3.52 4.77
CA SER A 249 -16.60 3.22 4.90
C SER A 249 -17.45 4.07 3.97
N HIS A 250 -18.41 3.45 3.28
CA HIS A 250 -19.34 4.12 2.38
C HIS A 250 -20.75 3.51 2.48
N ALA A 251 -21.77 4.35 2.29
CA ALA A 251 -23.15 3.91 2.04
C ALA A 251 -23.50 4.10 0.57
N ARG A 252 -24.43 3.29 0.08
CA ARG A 252 -24.96 3.35 -1.27
C ARG A 252 -26.49 3.17 -1.22
N VAL A 253 -27.18 4.07 -1.91
CA VAL A 253 -28.61 4.00 -2.18
C VAL A 253 -28.76 3.97 -3.69
N ALA A 254 -29.61 3.09 -4.22
CA ALA A 254 -29.93 3.04 -5.63
C ALA A 254 -31.42 2.77 -5.83
N GLY A 255 -31.98 3.33 -6.89
CA GLY A 255 -33.35 3.08 -7.32
C GLY A 255 -33.35 2.81 -8.82
N ARG A 256 -34.19 1.88 -9.24
CA ARG A 256 -34.48 1.58 -10.65
C ARG A 256 -35.98 1.54 -10.82
N VAL A 257 -36.48 2.27 -11.81
CA VAL A 257 -37.89 2.35 -12.17
C VAL A 257 -37.99 2.16 -13.66
N GLY A 258 -38.80 1.22 -14.14
CA GLY A 258 -39.00 0.98 -15.55
C GLY A 258 -40.19 0.08 -15.82
N SER A 259 -40.50 -0.12 -17.10
CA SER A 259 -41.67 -0.91 -17.54
C SER A 259 -41.68 -2.34 -16.99
N THR A 260 -40.51 -2.92 -16.68
CA THR A 260 -40.37 -4.31 -16.21
C THR A 260 -39.67 -4.43 -14.86
N ALA A 261 -39.24 -3.33 -14.24
CA ALA A 261 -38.44 -3.37 -13.03
C ALA A 261 -38.73 -2.17 -12.11
N LEU A 262 -39.02 -2.45 -10.85
CA LEU A 262 -39.06 -1.48 -9.76
C LEU A 262 -38.21 -2.05 -8.64
N ASP A 263 -36.99 -1.53 -8.49
CA ASP A 263 -36.01 -2.00 -7.50
C ASP A 263 -35.51 -0.82 -6.67
N PHE A 264 -35.42 -1.02 -5.36
CA PHE A 264 -34.79 -0.12 -4.41
C PHE A 264 -33.69 -0.87 -3.67
N GLU A 265 -32.48 -0.34 -3.69
CA GLU A 265 -31.31 -0.92 -3.06
C GLU A 265 -30.72 0.04 -2.03
N ILE A 266 -30.54 -0.42 -0.80
CA ILE A 266 -29.91 0.34 0.28
C ILE A 266 -28.83 -0.53 0.93
N GLY A 267 -27.64 0.02 1.10
CA GLY A 267 -26.55 -0.77 1.66
C GLY A 267 -25.33 0.02 2.04
N GLY A 268 -24.36 -0.70 2.59
CA GLY A 268 -23.12 -0.15 3.08
C GLY A 268 -21.95 -1.09 2.80
N GLY A 269 -20.78 -0.51 2.66
CA GLY A 269 -19.54 -1.23 2.49
C GLY A 269 -18.42 -0.70 3.36
N ARG A 270 -17.51 -1.60 3.72
CA ARG A 270 -16.29 -1.27 4.45
C ARG A 270 -15.07 -1.96 3.85
N ARG A 271 -14.00 -1.20 3.68
CA ARG A 271 -12.65 -1.70 3.36
C ARG A 271 -12.03 -2.27 4.61
N ILE A 272 -11.80 -3.58 4.60
CA ILE A 272 -11.23 -4.34 5.73
C ILE A 272 -9.71 -4.35 5.66
N SER A 273 -9.15 -4.46 4.44
CA SER A 273 -7.71 -4.44 4.18
C SER A 273 -7.40 -3.58 2.95
N GLU A 274 -6.12 -3.41 2.62
CA GLU A 274 -5.72 -2.71 1.39
C GLU A 274 -6.30 -3.36 0.13
N PHE A 275 -6.53 -4.67 0.14
CA PHE A 275 -7.01 -5.39 -1.05
C PHE A 275 -8.43 -5.93 -0.93
N SER A 276 -9.07 -5.83 0.25
CA SER A 276 -10.38 -6.43 0.51
C SER A 276 -11.44 -5.41 0.95
N THR A 277 -12.58 -5.39 0.25
CA THR A 277 -13.78 -4.63 0.64
C THR A 277 -14.99 -5.54 0.74
N VAL A 278 -15.74 -5.44 1.83
CA VAL A 278 -17.00 -6.15 2.04
C VAL A 278 -18.15 -5.16 1.91
N ARG A 279 -19.24 -5.58 1.25
CA ARG A 279 -20.47 -4.80 1.13
C ARG A 279 -21.67 -5.68 1.43
N MET A 280 -22.67 -5.06 2.03
CA MET A 280 -23.97 -5.65 2.29
C MET A 280 -25.02 -4.70 1.75
N MET A 281 -25.87 -5.23 0.88
CA MET A 281 -26.92 -4.47 0.21
C MET A 281 -28.25 -5.17 0.46
N TYR A 282 -29.26 -4.38 0.72
CA TYR A 282 -30.65 -4.78 0.88
C TYR A 282 -31.41 -4.34 -0.37
N ASN A 283 -31.97 -5.29 -1.11
CA ASN A 283 -32.68 -5.02 -2.35
C ASN A 283 -34.16 -5.40 -2.18
N ILE A 284 -35.03 -4.44 -2.46
CA ILE A 284 -36.49 -4.56 -2.44
C ILE A 284 -36.94 -4.31 -3.87
N GLY A 285 -37.58 -5.28 -4.50
CA GLY A 285 -38.15 -5.06 -5.82
C GLY A 285 -39.39 -5.88 -6.10
N ILE A 286 -39.86 -5.84 -7.34
CA ILE A 286 -41.03 -6.60 -7.80
C ILE A 286 -40.79 -8.11 -7.65
N GLN A 287 -39.52 -8.55 -7.76
CA GLN A 287 -39.13 -9.96 -7.56
C GLN A 287 -39.00 -10.35 -6.07
N GLY A 288 -39.35 -9.45 -5.16
CA GLY A 288 -39.33 -9.67 -3.72
C GLY A 288 -38.17 -9.00 -3.00
N VAL A 289 -37.81 -9.55 -1.85
CA VAL A 289 -36.78 -9.01 -0.95
C VAL A 289 -35.55 -9.90 -0.97
N SER A 290 -34.38 -9.30 -1.17
CA SER A 290 -33.10 -10.03 -1.18
C SER A 290 -31.97 -9.30 -0.45
N TRP A 291 -31.07 -10.10 0.10
CA TRP A 291 -29.78 -9.65 0.63
C TRP A 291 -28.70 -9.91 -0.40
N ARG A 292 -27.84 -8.93 -0.67
CA ARG A 292 -26.68 -9.10 -1.56
C ARG A 292 -25.41 -8.82 -0.78
N PHE A 293 -24.65 -9.88 -0.53
CA PHE A 293 -23.32 -9.81 0.07
C PHE A 293 -22.28 -9.72 -1.05
N GLU A 294 -21.37 -8.75 -0.98
CA GLU A 294 -20.27 -8.62 -1.93
C GLU A 294 -18.91 -8.61 -1.21
N LEU A 295 -18.00 -9.47 -1.64
CA LEU A 295 -16.59 -9.46 -1.25
C LEU A 295 -15.75 -9.15 -2.49
N HIS A 296 -15.07 -8.01 -2.48
CA HIS A 296 -14.09 -7.67 -3.51
C HIS A 296 -12.70 -7.88 -2.92
N ARG A 297 -11.88 -8.75 -3.51
CA ARG A 297 -10.52 -9.06 -3.06
C ARG A 297 -9.57 -9.16 -4.25
N ALA A 298 -8.56 -8.29 -4.31
CA ALA A 298 -7.43 -8.40 -5.27
C ALA A 298 -7.82 -8.71 -6.74
N GLY A 299 -8.84 -8.03 -7.27
CA GLY A 299 -9.34 -8.24 -8.65
C GLY A 299 -10.49 -9.26 -8.77
N GLN A 300 -10.76 -10.04 -7.72
CA GLN A 300 -11.84 -11.01 -7.67
C GLN A 300 -13.07 -10.44 -6.92
N LYS A 301 -14.27 -10.74 -7.42
CA LYS A 301 -15.54 -10.32 -6.83
C LYS A 301 -16.40 -11.54 -6.52
N LEU A 302 -16.75 -11.76 -5.26
CA LEU A 302 -17.72 -12.77 -4.85
C LEU A 302 -19.03 -12.07 -4.48
N ILE A 303 -20.12 -12.39 -5.16
CA ILE A 303 -21.44 -11.79 -4.96
C ILE A 303 -22.41 -12.91 -4.60
N ILE A 304 -23.03 -12.81 -3.44
CA ILE A 304 -23.96 -13.82 -2.93
C ILE A 304 -25.31 -13.14 -2.69
N PRO A 305 -26.21 -13.11 -3.69
CA PRO A 305 -27.59 -12.71 -3.47
C PRO A 305 -28.39 -13.86 -2.85
N VAL A 306 -29.10 -13.56 -1.76
CA VAL A 306 -29.99 -14.46 -1.04
C VAL A 306 -31.40 -13.88 -1.16
N LEU A 307 -32.27 -14.54 -1.94
CA LEU A 307 -33.69 -14.22 -2.00
C LEU A 307 -34.36 -14.70 -0.73
N LEU A 308 -34.99 -13.79 0.01
CA LEU A 308 -35.61 -14.08 1.30
C LEU A 308 -37.10 -14.36 1.17
N SER A 309 -37.79 -13.57 0.35
CA SER A 309 -39.23 -13.70 0.10
C SER A 309 -39.53 -13.22 -1.32
N THR A 310 -40.46 -13.88 -2.00
CA THR A 310 -41.06 -13.41 -3.25
C THR A 310 -42.13 -12.36 -3.01
N ASP A 311 -42.77 -12.40 -1.83
CA ASP A 311 -43.86 -11.50 -1.47
C ASP A 311 -43.32 -10.29 -0.70
N SER A 312 -43.82 -9.10 -1.06
CA SER A 312 -43.45 -7.82 -0.48
C SER A 312 -44.37 -7.43 0.69
N ASN A 313 -44.44 -8.27 1.73
CA ASN A 313 -45.13 -7.89 2.96
C ASN A 313 -44.30 -6.84 3.73
N ALA A 314 -44.89 -5.70 4.08
CA ALA A 314 -44.22 -4.61 4.79
C ALA A 314 -43.54 -5.07 6.10
N LEU A 315 -44.15 -6.00 6.84
CA LEU A 315 -43.57 -6.54 8.07
C LEU A 315 -42.31 -7.39 7.80
N PHE A 316 -42.29 -8.11 6.68
CA PHE A 316 -41.12 -8.86 6.25
C PHE A 316 -40.01 -7.92 5.77
N VAL A 317 -40.36 -6.87 5.03
CA VAL A 317 -39.41 -5.88 4.54
C VAL A 317 -38.69 -5.16 5.70
N THR A 318 -39.41 -4.79 6.76
CA THR A 318 -38.80 -4.10 7.91
C THR A 318 -37.95 -5.04 8.74
N SER A 319 -38.41 -6.27 9.01
CA SER A 319 -37.65 -7.27 9.75
C SER A 319 -36.38 -7.73 9.02
N ALA A 320 -36.45 -7.97 7.71
CA ALA A 320 -35.31 -8.33 6.88
C ALA A 320 -34.25 -7.22 6.80
N PHE A 321 -34.61 -5.96 7.03
CA PHE A 321 -33.64 -4.86 7.16
C PHE A 321 -33.06 -4.75 8.58
N ALA A 322 -33.88 -4.98 9.62
CA ALA A 322 -33.47 -4.84 11.02
C ALA A 322 -32.49 -5.94 11.48
N ILE A 323 -32.65 -7.18 11.00
CA ILE A 323 -31.84 -8.33 11.44
C ILE A 323 -30.35 -8.16 11.12
N PRO A 324 -29.90 -7.88 9.88
CA PRO A 324 -28.48 -7.71 9.60
C PRO A 324 -27.87 -6.48 10.30
N SER A 325 -28.67 -5.43 10.47
CA SER A 325 -28.25 -4.18 11.11
C SER A 325 -27.98 -4.38 12.60
N THR A 326 -28.89 -5.06 13.30
CA THR A 326 -28.75 -5.42 14.72
C THR A 326 -27.62 -6.43 14.92
N LEU A 327 -27.51 -7.44 14.05
CA LEU A 327 -26.42 -8.42 14.08
C LEU A 327 -25.05 -7.76 13.90
N TYR A 328 -24.92 -6.82 12.95
CA TYR A 328 -23.69 -6.06 12.76
C TYR A 328 -23.32 -5.27 14.01
N PHE A 329 -24.29 -4.59 14.65
CA PHE A 329 -24.04 -3.82 15.88
C PHE A 329 -23.57 -4.72 17.04
N LEU A 330 -24.20 -5.88 17.21
CA LEU A 330 -23.81 -6.86 18.24
C LEU A 330 -22.40 -7.42 17.98
N LEU A 331 -22.11 -7.88 16.76
CA LEU A 331 -20.78 -8.39 16.39
C LEU A 331 -19.70 -7.32 16.53
N GLN A 332 -19.99 -6.08 16.12
CA GLN A 332 -19.05 -4.97 16.21
C GLN A 332 -18.69 -4.66 17.66
N THR A 333 -19.69 -4.68 18.56
CA THR A 333 -19.52 -4.31 19.97
C THR A 333 -18.86 -5.43 20.78
N TYR A 334 -19.30 -6.68 20.59
CA TYR A 334 -18.88 -7.81 21.43
C TYR A 334 -17.71 -8.63 20.88
N VAL A 335 -17.48 -8.64 19.56
CA VAL A 335 -16.42 -9.47 18.95
C VAL A 335 -15.32 -8.61 18.36
N VAL A 336 -15.69 -7.68 17.46
CA VAL A 336 -14.71 -6.95 16.64
C VAL A 336 -13.92 -5.96 17.49
N LYS A 337 -14.60 -5.07 18.23
CA LYS A 337 -13.95 -4.05 19.07
C LYS A 337 -12.98 -4.66 20.12
N PRO A 338 -13.36 -5.66 20.92
CA PRO A 338 -12.42 -6.24 21.89
C PRO A 338 -11.24 -6.95 21.22
N TYR A 339 -11.44 -7.62 20.08
CA TYR A 339 -10.35 -8.25 19.34
C TYR A 339 -9.30 -7.24 18.86
N TYR A 340 -9.72 -6.12 18.26
CA TYR A 340 -8.80 -5.08 17.81
C TYR A 340 -8.05 -4.44 18.99
N LEU A 341 -8.73 -4.14 20.09
CA LEU A 341 -8.09 -3.59 21.29
C LEU A 341 -7.06 -4.56 21.86
N LYS A 342 -7.33 -5.87 21.87
CA LYS A 342 -6.39 -6.89 22.33
C LYS A 342 -5.17 -6.99 21.41
N ARG A 343 -5.38 -6.93 20.10
CA ARG A 343 -4.30 -6.97 19.09
C ARG A 343 -3.43 -5.72 19.11
N GLU A 344 -4.00 -4.54 19.33
CA GLU A 344 -3.23 -3.31 19.50
C GLU A 344 -2.37 -3.38 20.77
N LYS A 345 -2.93 -3.87 21.88
CA LYS A 345 -2.17 -4.12 23.11
C LYS A 345 -0.99 -5.08 22.89
N GLN A 346 -1.22 -6.18 22.16
CA GLN A 346 -0.13 -7.12 21.83
C GLN A 346 0.96 -6.46 20.99
N LYS A 347 0.60 -5.69 19.96
CA LYS A 347 1.58 -4.95 19.16
C LYS A 347 2.38 -3.93 19.97
N THR A 348 1.75 -3.26 20.93
CA THR A 348 2.46 -2.36 21.83
C THR A 348 3.42 -3.11 22.76
N LEU A 349 3.02 -4.29 23.24
CA LEU A 349 3.87 -5.15 24.07
C LEU A 349 5.06 -5.68 23.27
N GLU A 350 4.85 -6.23 22.07
CA GLU A 350 5.92 -6.70 21.18
C GLU A 350 6.95 -5.60 20.86
N LYS A 351 6.48 -4.37 20.64
CA LYS A 351 7.37 -3.20 20.45
C LYS A 351 8.17 -2.88 21.72
N MET A 352 7.55 -2.96 22.88
CA MET A 352 8.23 -2.73 24.16
C MET A 352 9.26 -3.84 24.46
N GLU A 353 8.92 -5.10 24.19
CA GLU A 353 9.83 -6.24 24.32
C GLU A 353 11.03 -6.11 23.36
N GLY A 354 10.79 -5.81 22.08
CA GLY A 354 11.86 -5.60 21.10
C GLY A 354 12.77 -4.40 21.43
N LEU A 355 12.22 -3.32 22.00
CA LEU A 355 13.03 -2.22 22.51
C LEU A 355 13.87 -2.64 23.72
N SER A 356 13.30 -3.45 24.63
CA SER A 356 14.01 -3.91 25.82
C SER A 356 15.22 -4.78 25.47
N THR A 357 15.10 -5.70 24.50
CA THR A 357 16.22 -6.54 24.07
C THR A 357 17.32 -5.70 23.45
N GLN A 358 16.98 -4.77 22.54
CA GLN A 358 17.93 -3.84 21.92
C GLN A 358 18.66 -3.00 22.97
N LEU A 359 17.96 -2.49 23.99
CA LEU A 359 18.56 -1.72 25.08
C LEU A 359 19.56 -2.54 25.89
N THR A 360 19.24 -3.80 26.20
CA THR A 360 20.16 -4.68 26.95
C THR A 360 21.42 -5.01 26.15
N GLU A 361 21.31 -5.21 24.84
CA GLU A 361 22.45 -5.46 23.96
C GLU A 361 23.34 -4.22 23.81
N ALA A 362 22.73 -3.04 23.57
CA ALA A 362 23.43 -1.77 23.49
C ALA A 362 24.18 -1.45 24.79
N ARG A 363 23.55 -1.71 25.95
CA ARG A 363 24.18 -1.56 27.27
C ARG A 363 25.39 -2.50 27.43
N LYS A 364 25.25 -3.78 27.05
CA LYS A 364 26.36 -4.75 27.10
C LYS A 364 27.51 -4.32 26.19
N ALA A 365 27.22 -3.81 25.00
CA ALA A 365 28.23 -3.29 24.07
C ALA A 365 28.95 -2.06 24.64
N ALA A 366 28.21 -1.11 25.23
CA ALA A 366 28.79 0.07 25.87
C ALA A 366 29.69 -0.30 27.07
N LYS A 367 29.24 -1.20 27.96
CA LYS A 367 30.07 -1.70 29.08
C LYS A 367 31.34 -2.42 28.60
N LYS A 368 31.26 -3.21 27.53
CA LYS A 368 32.45 -3.82 26.90
C LYS A 368 33.42 -2.75 26.38
N ALA A 369 32.91 -1.72 25.70
CA ALA A 369 33.73 -0.61 25.23
C ALA A 369 34.38 0.17 26.39
N GLN A 370 33.64 0.42 27.49
CA GLN A 370 34.19 1.06 28.70
C GLN A 370 35.35 0.26 29.29
N LYS A 371 35.21 -1.07 29.38
CA LYS A 371 36.27 -1.97 29.86
C LYS A 371 37.54 -1.91 28.99
N LEU A 372 37.38 -1.74 27.67
CA LEU A 372 38.52 -1.56 26.75
C LEU A 372 39.21 -0.20 26.92
N LEU A 373 38.44 0.85 27.25
CA LEU A 373 38.94 2.22 27.44
C LEU A 373 39.57 2.44 28.81
N GLU A 374 39.19 1.65 29.82
CA GLU A 374 39.62 1.75 31.22
C GLU A 374 41.14 1.93 31.42
N PRO A 375 42.04 1.11 30.86
CA PRO A 375 43.48 1.26 31.10
C PRO A 375 44.04 2.59 30.56
N VAL A 376 43.57 3.02 29.38
CA VAL A 376 44.01 4.28 28.77
C VAL A 376 43.40 5.48 29.49
N SER A 377 42.13 5.36 29.89
CA SER A 377 41.42 6.37 30.67
C SER A 377 42.09 6.61 32.03
N ASN A 378 42.43 5.54 32.75
CA ASN A 378 43.13 5.63 34.04
C ASN A 378 44.54 6.23 33.89
N ARG A 379 45.29 5.86 32.85
CA ARG A 379 46.59 6.48 32.56
C ARG A 379 46.46 7.98 32.28
N LYS A 380 45.49 8.39 31.46
CA LYS A 380 45.22 9.82 31.18
C LYS A 380 44.79 10.56 32.44
N LYS A 381 43.87 9.99 33.21
CA LYS A 381 43.40 10.54 34.48
C LYS A 381 44.55 10.78 35.45
N ASN A 382 45.42 9.80 35.66
CA ASN A 382 46.55 9.92 36.58
C ASN A 382 47.54 11.01 36.11
N ARG A 383 47.85 11.07 34.81
CA ARG A 383 48.71 12.13 34.25
C ARG A 383 48.11 13.53 34.42
N GLN A 384 46.78 13.67 34.28
CA GLN A 384 46.10 14.93 34.55
C GLN A 384 46.09 15.26 36.05
N LEU A 385 45.97 14.26 36.92
CA LEU A 385 45.99 14.44 38.38
C LEU A 385 47.36 14.91 38.88
N GLU A 386 48.46 14.36 38.35
CA GLU A 386 49.83 14.81 38.65
C GLU A 386 50.06 16.26 38.20
N ASN A 387 49.48 16.66 37.07
CA ASN A 387 49.62 18.01 36.51
C ASN A 387 48.59 19.01 37.05
N ASN A 388 47.79 18.66 38.08
CA ASN A 388 46.66 19.45 38.56
C ASN A 388 45.68 19.89 37.46
N GLY A 389 45.56 19.09 36.39
CA GLY A 389 44.71 19.32 35.24
C GLY A 389 43.26 18.85 35.44
N LEU A 390 42.56 18.63 34.33
CA LEU A 390 41.14 18.26 34.32
C LEU A 390 40.95 16.76 34.62
N VAL A 391 40.20 16.45 35.68
CA VAL A 391 39.82 15.07 36.05
C VAL A 391 38.31 15.00 36.26
N ILE A 392 37.64 14.08 35.56
CA ILE A 392 36.19 13.90 35.68
C ILE A 392 35.91 12.92 36.82
N THR A 393 35.20 13.38 37.84
CA THR A 393 34.92 12.61 39.05
C THR A 393 33.66 11.76 38.91
N LYS A 394 32.62 12.28 38.26
CA LYS A 394 31.35 11.58 38.04
C LYS A 394 30.68 12.10 36.78
N ALA A 395 30.16 11.21 35.95
CA ALA A 395 29.36 11.61 34.80
C ALA A 395 28.23 10.62 34.51
N LEU A 396 27.01 11.14 34.35
CA LEU A 396 25.79 10.36 34.19
C LEU A 396 25.03 10.82 32.93
N TYR A 397 24.60 9.86 32.11
CA TYR A 397 23.85 10.10 30.88
C TYR A 397 22.53 9.32 30.86
N GLY A 398 21.44 9.96 30.43
CA GLY A 398 20.12 9.35 30.45
C GLY A 398 18.96 10.33 30.66
N ASN A 399 17.85 9.84 31.23
CA ASN A 399 16.61 10.61 31.31
C ASN A 399 16.75 11.87 32.20
N ARG A 400 16.28 13.02 31.69
CA ARG A 400 16.40 14.32 32.38
C ARG A 400 15.79 14.36 33.79
N ARG A 401 14.68 13.66 34.04
CA ARG A 401 14.01 13.66 35.36
C ARG A 401 14.82 12.87 36.38
N LYS A 402 15.22 11.64 36.00
CA LYS A 402 15.96 10.73 36.87
C LYS A 402 17.38 11.20 37.16
N ILE A 403 18.04 11.90 36.23
CA ILE A 403 19.36 12.47 36.49
C ILE A 403 19.30 13.54 37.58
N LYS A 404 18.29 14.41 37.56
CA LYS A 404 18.11 15.43 38.61
C LYS A 404 17.91 14.79 39.98
N GLU A 405 17.04 13.80 40.08
CA GLU A 405 16.80 13.01 41.30
C GLU A 405 18.08 12.29 41.78
N SER A 406 18.82 11.64 40.87
CA SER A 406 20.08 10.95 41.21
C SER A 406 21.22 11.90 41.63
N SER A 407 21.13 13.18 41.24
CA SER A 407 22.10 14.20 41.63
C SER A 407 21.86 14.73 43.05
N GLU A 408 20.62 14.61 43.56
CA GLU A 408 20.24 15.02 44.91
C GLU A 408 20.49 13.90 45.93
N LEU A 409 20.26 12.65 45.53
CA LEU A 409 20.38 11.48 46.41
C LEU A 409 21.81 10.90 46.49
N ASN A 410 22.75 11.36 45.64
CA ASN A 410 24.12 10.84 45.50
C ASN A 410 24.25 9.32 45.23
N GLU A 411 23.15 8.59 45.05
CA GLU A 411 23.16 7.17 44.71
C GLU A 411 23.39 6.95 43.21
N ILE A 412 24.37 6.09 42.88
CA ILE A 412 24.62 5.65 41.51
C ILE A 412 23.93 4.30 41.33
N ASN A 413 22.67 4.33 40.92
CA ASN A 413 21.97 3.11 40.52
C ASN A 413 22.16 2.87 39.03
N ASP A 414 23.24 2.18 38.65
CA ASP A 414 23.51 1.75 37.27
C ASP A 414 22.71 0.47 36.96
N ASP A 415 21.39 0.55 36.93
CA ASP A 415 20.49 -0.52 36.51
C ASP A 415 19.70 -0.12 35.26
N VAL A 416 19.27 -1.09 34.45
CA VAL A 416 18.50 -0.77 33.21
C VAL A 416 17.22 0.00 33.57
N ALA A 417 16.62 -0.32 34.71
CA ALA A 417 15.41 0.34 35.22
C ALA A 417 15.63 1.80 35.61
N SER A 418 16.86 2.20 35.95
CA SER A 418 17.17 3.58 36.33
C SER A 418 17.19 4.51 35.12
N GLN A 419 17.28 3.99 33.88
CA GLN A 419 17.41 4.79 32.64
C GLN A 419 18.54 5.84 32.72
N VAL A 420 19.54 5.59 33.57
CA VAL A 420 20.73 6.41 33.75
C VAL A 420 21.93 5.48 33.58
N PHE A 421 22.95 5.98 32.90
CA PHE A 421 24.16 5.23 32.62
C PHE A 421 25.41 6.03 32.99
N ASP A 422 26.33 5.38 33.69
CA ASP A 422 27.61 5.98 34.06
C ASP A 422 28.54 6.04 32.84
N VAL A 423 29.01 7.26 32.54
CA VAL A 423 29.89 7.56 31.40
C VAL A 423 31.18 8.26 31.85
N THR A 424 31.57 8.08 33.10
CA THR A 424 32.78 8.65 33.69
C THR A 424 34.07 8.17 33.01
N ILE A 425 34.15 6.86 32.70
CA ILE A 425 35.34 6.26 32.07
C ILE A 425 35.54 6.78 30.64
N PRO A 426 34.52 6.75 29.74
CA PRO A 426 34.64 7.31 28.39
C PRO A 426 34.99 8.80 28.37
N LEU A 427 34.43 9.60 29.27
CA LEU A 427 34.71 11.04 29.28
C LEU A 427 36.14 11.33 29.74
N ASN A 428 36.66 10.63 30.75
CA ASN A 428 38.07 10.75 31.13
C ASN A 428 39.02 10.34 29.99
N PHE A 429 38.63 9.37 29.16
CA PHE A 429 39.38 9.00 27.96
C PHE A 429 39.42 10.12 26.90
N LEU A 430 38.33 10.89 26.76
CA LEU A 430 38.22 12.00 25.80
C LEU A 430 38.97 13.28 26.21
N VAL A 431 39.49 13.35 27.44
CA VAL A 431 40.32 14.48 27.88
C VAL A 431 41.61 14.52 27.07
N THR A 432 41.94 15.71 26.55
CA THR A 432 43.16 15.97 25.78
C THR A 432 44.37 16.14 26.70
N GLU A 433 45.59 16.04 26.16
CA GLU A 433 46.79 16.25 26.97
C GLU A 433 46.89 17.68 27.54
N ALA A 434 46.32 18.65 26.84
CA ALA A 434 46.20 20.04 27.28
C ALA A 434 45.17 20.27 28.41
N GLY A 435 44.54 19.20 28.94
CA GLY A 435 43.60 19.30 30.06
C GLY A 435 42.22 19.86 29.68
N GLN A 436 41.81 19.71 28.41
CA GLN A 436 40.51 20.16 27.92
C GLN A 436 39.69 18.99 27.38
N LEU A 437 38.37 19.03 27.57
CA LEU A 437 37.41 18.15 26.93
C LEU A 437 36.42 18.96 26.10
N LYS A 438 36.26 18.57 24.83
CA LYS A 438 35.38 19.22 23.87
C LYS A 438 34.45 18.18 23.22
N LEU A 439 33.15 18.30 23.50
CA LEU A 439 32.08 17.63 22.77
C LEU A 439 31.48 18.64 21.79
N HIS A 440 31.38 18.26 20.52
CA HIS A 440 30.88 19.15 19.47
C HIS A 440 29.35 19.18 19.44
N GLU A 441 28.81 20.34 19.08
CA GLU A 441 27.37 20.52 18.85
C GLU A 441 26.89 19.64 17.70
N GLY A 442 25.64 19.16 17.79
CA GLY A 442 24.98 18.39 16.73
C GLY A 442 25.34 16.90 16.70
N ILE A 443 26.30 16.44 17.52
CA ILE A 443 26.63 15.01 17.64
C ILE A 443 25.90 14.43 18.84
N LYS A 444 25.11 13.37 18.61
CA LYS A 444 24.45 12.62 19.70
C LYS A 444 25.49 12.04 20.65
N LYS A 445 25.35 12.29 21.95
CA LYS A 445 26.28 11.75 22.96
C LYS A 445 26.20 10.23 23.04
N SER A 446 25.06 9.62 22.73
CA SER A 446 24.91 8.16 22.59
C SER A 446 25.77 7.52 21.49
N GLY A 447 26.24 8.30 20.51
CA GLY A 447 27.15 7.83 19.46
C GLY A 447 28.62 7.80 19.87
N ILE A 448 28.96 8.27 21.08
CA ILE A 448 30.32 8.24 21.61
C ILE A 448 30.66 6.83 22.06
N MET A 449 31.90 6.39 21.82
CA MET A 449 32.35 5.07 22.25
C MET A 449 32.23 4.92 23.79
N GLY A 450 31.56 3.86 24.23
CA GLY A 450 31.30 3.63 25.65
C GLY A 450 30.07 4.36 26.19
N PHE A 451 29.28 5.03 25.34
CA PHE A 451 27.93 5.50 25.62
C PHE A 451 26.90 4.55 24.97
N TYR A 452 25.67 4.59 25.46
CA TYR A 452 24.47 4.13 24.74
C TYR A 452 23.28 4.99 25.16
N ASP A 453 22.16 4.91 24.44
CA ASP A 453 20.92 5.61 24.77
C ASP A 453 20.06 4.77 25.74
N PRO A 454 19.91 5.15 27.02
CA PRO A 454 19.11 4.40 27.99
C PRO A 454 17.61 4.72 27.94
N CYS A 455 17.19 5.75 27.20
CA CYS A 455 15.78 6.13 27.05
C CYS A 455 15.50 6.68 25.63
N PRO A 456 15.36 5.79 24.63
CA PRO A 456 15.07 6.17 23.25
C PRO A 456 13.70 6.87 23.14
N GLY A 457 13.66 8.01 22.46
CA GLY A 457 12.45 8.82 22.30
C GLY A 457 12.22 9.85 23.40
N ASP A 458 12.86 9.70 24.56
CA ASP A 458 12.81 10.68 25.64
C ASP A 458 14.00 11.67 25.59
N PRO A 459 13.83 12.90 26.11
CA PRO A 459 14.89 13.88 26.21
C PRO A 459 15.95 13.45 27.22
N LYS A 460 17.21 13.47 26.77
CA LYS A 460 18.39 13.03 27.52
C LYS A 460 19.24 14.20 27.95
N LEU A 461 19.90 14.01 29.08
CA LEU A 461 20.81 14.96 29.68
C LEU A 461 22.11 14.25 30.06
N LEU A 462 23.23 14.97 29.95
CA LEU A 462 24.54 14.57 30.44
C LEU A 462 24.89 15.46 31.64
N LEU A 463 25.04 14.85 32.81
CA LEU A 463 25.59 15.49 34.00
C LEU A 463 27.10 15.16 34.07
N VAL A 464 27.94 16.16 34.27
CA VAL A 464 29.39 15.99 34.46
C VAL A 464 29.84 16.77 35.70
N GLU A 465 30.48 16.07 36.62
CA GLU A 465 31.19 16.62 37.77
C GLU A 465 32.69 16.38 37.57
N TYR A 466 33.48 17.43 37.72
CA TYR A 466 34.91 17.38 37.47
C TYR A 466 35.70 18.26 38.43
N THR A 467 36.99 17.97 38.54
CA THR A 467 37.98 18.74 39.30
C THR A 467 39.02 19.35 38.39
N PHE A 468 39.35 20.62 38.58
CA PHE A 468 40.38 21.34 37.85
C PHE A 468 41.15 22.24 38.83
N HIS A 469 42.48 22.16 38.86
CA HIS A 469 43.32 22.86 39.83
C HIS A 469 42.85 22.72 41.31
N GLY A 470 42.37 21.53 41.68
CA GLY A 470 41.89 21.22 43.04
C GLY A 470 40.49 21.74 43.38
N ARG A 471 39.83 22.49 42.49
CA ARG A 471 38.44 22.97 42.67
C ARG A 471 37.44 22.07 41.96
N LYS A 472 36.22 21.96 42.51
CA LYS A 472 35.13 21.15 41.96
C LYS A 472 34.20 21.98 41.08
N TYR A 473 33.70 21.38 40.01
CA TYR A 473 32.82 21.98 39.02
C TYR A 473 31.71 21.00 38.64
N LYS A 474 30.53 21.52 38.26
CA LYS A 474 29.36 20.74 37.85
C LYS A 474 28.67 21.38 36.65
N VAL A 475 28.37 20.59 35.62
CA VAL A 475 27.69 21.05 34.41
C VAL A 475 26.65 20.04 33.93
N MET A 476 25.53 20.53 33.40
CA MET A 476 24.46 19.75 32.81
C MET A 476 24.25 20.20 31.36
N VAL A 477 24.23 19.25 30.43
CA VAL A 477 24.22 19.52 28.99
C VAL A 477 23.20 18.62 28.29
N ASP A 478 22.43 19.16 27.35
CA ASP A 478 21.49 18.37 26.56
C ASP A 478 22.20 17.48 25.51
N ASP A 479 21.53 16.45 24.98
CA ASP A 479 22.13 15.39 24.15
C ASP A 479 22.91 15.87 22.90
N TYR A 480 22.54 17.01 22.31
CA TYR A 480 23.20 17.57 21.11
C TYR A 480 24.00 18.83 21.39
N GLU A 481 23.96 19.32 22.63
CA GLU A 481 24.60 20.58 23.00
C GLU A 481 26.12 20.37 23.18
N ALA A 482 26.89 21.35 22.72
CA ALA A 482 28.34 21.34 22.88
C ALA A 482 28.74 21.38 24.35
N LEU A 483 29.82 20.70 24.70
CA LEU A 483 30.40 20.79 26.03
C LEU A 483 31.88 21.11 25.90
N LEU A 484 32.32 22.20 26.51
CA LEU A 484 33.72 22.60 26.57
C LEU A 484 34.08 22.82 28.03
N ILE A 485 34.96 21.98 28.58
CA ILE A 485 35.42 22.05 29.97
C ILE A 485 36.94 22.03 30.00
N PRO A 486 37.59 22.77 30.92
CA PRO A 486 37.00 23.55 32.03
C PRO A 486 36.47 24.93 31.62
N GLN A 487 35.42 25.42 32.31
CA GLN A 487 34.93 26.81 32.25
C GLN A 487 34.61 27.30 33.67
N ASP A 488 34.87 28.58 33.95
CA ASP A 488 34.68 29.17 35.29
C ASP A 488 33.22 29.21 35.74
N ILE A 489 32.29 29.28 34.78
CA ILE A 489 30.83 29.33 35.01
C ILE A 489 30.31 28.05 35.68
N HIS A 490 31.05 26.94 35.56
CA HIS A 490 30.66 25.65 36.13
C HIS A 490 31.17 25.45 37.56
N GLN A 491 31.86 26.43 38.16
CA GLN A 491 32.46 26.27 39.48
C GLN A 491 31.37 26.12 40.54
N PHE A 492 31.53 25.09 41.37
CA PHE A 492 30.65 24.80 42.49
C PHE A 492 30.90 25.73 43.67
#